data_AF-A0A8J7JIS2-F1
#
_entry.id   AF-A0A8J7JIS2-F1
#
_cell.length_a   1.000
_cell.length_b   1.000
_cell.length_c   1.000
_cell.angle_alpha   90.00
_cell.angle_beta   90.00
_cell.angle_gamma   90.00
#
_symmetry.space_group_name_H-M   'P 1'
#
loop_
_entity.id
_entity.type
_entity.pdbx_description
1 polymer ?
#
loop_
_entity_poly.entity_id
_entity_poly.type
_entity_poly.pdbx_seq_one_letter_code
_entity_poly.pdbx_strand_id
1 'polypeptide(L)'
;METSSNLTMQLYRAWQQAIADNKLINDFQAVEDDPDGRWAKGDEIAFGIQRLGDQYAYYAQNHTQGRAIQSAVEEKTVDETGFICQFNGYRALRPGGQRKALGRQPAIPANAERCRFSCQDPTQSLSLLVRTPLIQVQLQHFTWSAFYNAAPIDPNGHFLWIPTPLGDPQGVLRHFPQYLTPRLLEDALVLFQTFHQTMLFFNSLHAGASVNHIHFQALYHGSVLAAEKYAFKDFGRYSLLDGYPAKVLAFSKENSWEKIFDWVHQFQKNSIPFNLMLLGDRIILIPRNGDHEIVSEFPGNGLAALGMSGKIVTIDPEAYAKVTRERIEKAFQKMTLDW
;
A
#
# COMPACT_ATOMS: atom_id res chain seq x y z
N MET A 1 -5.88 16.43 29.83
CA MET A 1 -5.80 15.87 28.47
C MET A 1 -4.40 15.30 28.33
N GLU A 2 -4.26 14.00 28.54
CA GLU A 2 -2.99 13.30 28.26
C GLU A 2 -2.61 13.56 26.81
N THR A 3 -1.35 13.92 26.57
CA THR A 3 -0.80 14.05 25.23
C THR A 3 -1.05 12.73 24.50
N SER A 4 -2.04 12.70 23.61
CA SER A 4 -2.30 11.56 22.73
C SER A 4 -0.96 11.18 22.09
N SER A 5 -0.43 10.03 22.48
CA SER A 5 0.90 9.59 22.09
C SER A 5 0.92 9.45 20.56
N ASN A 6 1.80 10.20 19.90
CA ASN A 6 1.94 10.21 18.45
C ASN A 6 2.08 8.77 17.91
N LEU A 7 1.03 8.25 17.26
CA LEU A 7 0.97 6.85 16.84
C LEU A 7 2.02 6.52 15.79
N THR A 8 2.42 7.49 14.96
CA THR A 8 3.55 7.33 14.02
C THR A 8 4.83 6.98 14.75
N MET A 9 5.16 7.68 15.84
CA MET A 9 6.39 7.42 16.60
C MET A 9 6.36 6.04 17.25
N GLN A 10 5.19 5.61 17.74
CA GLN A 10 5.04 4.27 18.30
C GLN A 10 5.23 3.20 17.21
N LEU A 11 4.56 3.36 16.06
CA LEU A 11 4.68 2.44 14.92
C LEU A 11 6.13 2.32 14.46
N TYR A 12 6.82 3.44 14.32
CA TYR A 12 8.20 3.47 13.87
C TYR A 12 9.11 2.76 14.88
N ARG A 13 8.97 3.02 16.18
CA ARG A 13 9.74 2.28 17.21
C ARG A 13 9.46 0.77 17.16
N ALA A 14 8.21 0.37 17.02
CA ALA A 14 7.84 -1.04 16.91
C ALA A 14 8.41 -1.69 15.64
N TRP A 15 8.45 -0.96 14.53
CA TRP A 15 9.12 -1.38 13.28
C TRP A 15 10.63 -1.57 13.47
N GLN A 16 11.31 -0.60 14.08
CA GLN A 16 12.75 -0.68 14.34
C GLN A 16 13.08 -1.87 15.25
N GLN A 17 12.27 -2.11 16.29
CA GLN A 17 12.41 -3.27 17.14
C GLN A 17 12.19 -4.58 16.38
N ALA A 18 11.17 -4.64 15.51
CA ALA A 18 10.92 -5.81 14.70
C ALA A 18 12.07 -6.11 13.71
N ILE A 19 12.74 -5.09 13.17
CA ILE A 19 13.97 -5.26 12.38
C ILE A 19 15.09 -5.82 13.26
N ALA A 20 15.30 -5.26 14.44
CA ALA A 20 16.34 -5.73 15.36
C ALA A 20 16.13 -7.20 15.79
N ASP A 21 14.88 -7.63 15.88
CA ASP A 21 14.49 -9.01 16.18
C ASP A 21 14.49 -9.92 14.93
N ASN A 22 14.96 -9.44 13.77
CA ASN A 22 14.92 -10.14 12.46
C ASN A 22 13.52 -10.60 12.01
N LYS A 23 12.44 -10.01 12.52
CA LYS A 23 11.06 -10.39 12.17
C LYS A 23 10.65 -10.01 10.76
N LEU A 24 11.41 -9.12 10.10
CA LEU A 24 11.08 -8.57 8.79
C LEU A 24 11.77 -9.29 7.63
N ILE A 25 12.54 -10.33 7.92
CA ILE A 25 13.06 -11.26 6.92
C ILE A 25 12.08 -12.42 6.85
N ASN A 26 11.53 -12.65 5.66
CA ASN A 26 10.57 -13.71 5.43
C ASN A 26 11.12 -14.70 4.42
N ASP A 27 10.90 -15.98 4.69
CA ASP A 27 11.24 -17.07 3.78
C ASP A 27 10.04 -17.51 2.95
N PHE A 28 10.27 -17.75 1.66
CA PHE A 28 9.31 -18.37 0.77
C PHE A 28 10.02 -19.17 -0.33
N GLN A 29 9.29 -20.07 -0.96
CA GLN A 29 9.78 -20.78 -2.15
C GLN A 29 9.52 -19.95 -3.41
N ALA A 30 10.52 -19.83 -4.27
CA ALA A 30 10.40 -19.21 -5.57
C ALA A 30 9.39 -19.99 -6.43
N VAL A 31 8.39 -19.29 -6.97
CA VAL A 31 7.32 -19.92 -7.78
C VAL A 31 7.70 -20.08 -9.25
N GLU A 32 8.78 -19.44 -9.68
CA GLU A 32 9.31 -19.42 -11.05
C GLU A 32 10.80 -19.09 -11.08
N ASP A 33 11.42 -19.34 -12.24
CA ASP A 33 12.81 -19.02 -12.51
C ASP A 33 13.00 -17.51 -12.70
N ASP A 34 14.12 -16.99 -12.23
CA ASP A 34 14.53 -15.62 -12.52
C ASP A 34 15.08 -15.50 -13.95
N PRO A 35 14.64 -14.54 -14.77
CA PRO A 35 15.20 -14.32 -16.10
C PRO A 35 16.70 -14.03 -16.11
N ASP A 36 17.23 -13.43 -15.04
CA ASP A 36 18.66 -13.13 -14.89
C ASP A 36 19.43 -14.28 -14.20
N GLY A 37 18.75 -15.40 -13.92
CA GLY A 37 19.33 -16.59 -13.33
C GLY A 37 19.79 -16.41 -11.88
N ARG A 38 19.20 -15.49 -11.10
CA ARG A 38 19.50 -15.27 -9.67
C ARG A 38 18.86 -16.31 -8.74
N TRP A 39 17.80 -16.98 -9.17
CA TRP A 39 17.21 -18.14 -8.50
C TRP A 39 16.48 -19.02 -9.52
N ALA A 40 16.23 -20.26 -9.14
CA ALA A 40 15.37 -21.20 -9.87
C ALA A 40 14.04 -21.39 -9.13
N LYS A 41 13.02 -21.84 -9.86
CA LYS A 41 11.75 -22.27 -9.29
C LYS A 41 12.00 -23.36 -8.24
N GLY A 42 11.44 -23.17 -7.05
CA GLY A 42 11.57 -24.06 -5.90
C GLY A 42 12.69 -23.68 -4.92
N ASP A 43 13.60 -22.76 -5.29
CA ASP A 43 14.61 -22.27 -4.37
C ASP A 43 13.97 -21.57 -3.16
N GLU A 44 14.59 -21.73 -1.99
CA GLU A 44 14.23 -21.03 -0.77
C GLU A 44 14.87 -19.65 -0.75
N ILE A 45 14.02 -18.62 -0.75
CA ILE A 45 14.42 -17.22 -0.77
C ILE A 45 14.04 -16.56 0.55
N ALA A 46 15.03 -15.98 1.22
CA ALA A 46 14.82 -15.02 2.29
C ALA A 46 14.80 -13.61 1.70
N PHE A 47 13.78 -12.83 2.03
CA PHE A 47 13.64 -11.45 1.59
C PHE A 47 13.00 -10.59 2.67
N GLY A 48 13.50 -9.36 2.83
CA GLY A 48 13.03 -8.49 3.88
C GLY A 48 13.78 -7.17 4.01
N ILE A 49 13.72 -6.62 5.22
CA ILE A 49 14.48 -5.45 5.64
C ILE A 49 15.41 -5.86 6.78
N GLN A 50 16.66 -5.43 6.69
CA GLN A 50 17.65 -5.60 7.74
C GLN A 50 18.25 -4.25 8.13
N ARG A 51 18.87 -4.21 9.31
CA ARG A 51 19.68 -3.07 9.74
C ARG A 51 21.09 -3.20 9.18
N LEU A 52 21.58 -2.16 8.50
CA LEU A 52 22.95 -2.04 8.02
C LEU A 52 23.56 -0.75 8.57
N GLY A 53 24.32 -0.86 9.67
CA GLY A 53 24.78 0.31 10.42
C GLY A 53 23.61 1.10 11.02
N ASP A 54 23.50 2.38 10.66
CA ASP A 54 22.43 3.28 11.10
C ASP A 54 21.26 3.38 10.11
N GLN A 55 21.28 2.59 9.04
CA GLN A 55 20.27 2.60 8.01
C GLN A 55 19.52 1.26 7.96
N TYR A 56 18.30 1.31 7.41
CA TYR A 56 17.51 0.13 7.06
C TYR A 56 17.63 -0.11 5.56
N ALA A 57 17.95 -1.34 5.18
CA ALA A 57 18.19 -1.71 3.79
C ALA A 57 17.44 -2.99 3.43
N TYR A 58 17.14 -3.14 2.15
CA TYR A 58 16.62 -4.39 1.62
C TYR A 58 17.64 -5.51 1.78
N TYR A 59 17.12 -6.68 2.15
CA TYR A 59 17.87 -7.92 2.27
C TYR A 59 17.26 -8.96 1.34
N ALA A 60 18.10 -9.69 0.62
CA ALA A 60 17.67 -10.90 -0.07
C ALA A 60 18.80 -11.93 -0.17
N GLN A 61 18.47 -13.20 0.09
CA GLN A 61 19.39 -14.32 -0.05
C GLN A 61 18.66 -15.53 -0.64
N ASN A 62 19.32 -16.23 -1.56
CA ASN A 62 18.93 -17.56 -1.99
C ASN A 62 19.60 -18.57 -1.05
N HIS A 63 18.84 -19.16 -0.13
CA HIS A 63 19.34 -20.14 0.83
C HIS A 63 19.73 -21.46 0.15
N THR A 64 18.96 -21.92 -0.83
CA THR A 64 19.25 -23.15 -1.58
C THR A 64 20.60 -23.10 -2.28
N GLN A 65 20.94 -21.96 -2.86
CA GLN A 65 22.19 -21.76 -3.60
C GLN A 65 23.29 -21.10 -2.76
N GLY A 66 23.00 -20.74 -1.51
CA GLY A 66 23.95 -20.11 -0.58
C GLY A 66 24.48 -18.76 -1.06
N ARG A 67 23.72 -17.98 -1.85
CA ARG A 67 24.19 -16.70 -2.43
C ARG A 67 23.27 -15.54 -2.12
N ALA A 68 23.86 -14.36 -1.89
CA ALA A 68 23.11 -13.12 -1.77
C ALA A 68 22.45 -12.76 -3.11
N ILE A 69 21.22 -12.24 -3.06
CA ILE A 69 20.55 -11.66 -4.21
C ILE A 69 20.69 -10.14 -4.10
N GLN A 70 21.38 -9.55 -5.06
CA GLN A 70 21.57 -8.10 -5.14
C GLN A 70 20.60 -7.48 -6.15
N SER A 71 20.08 -6.32 -5.80
CA SER A 71 19.30 -5.48 -6.71
C SER A 71 19.48 -4.02 -6.34
N ALA A 72 19.07 -3.11 -7.23
CA ALA A 72 19.17 -1.68 -6.98
C ALA A 72 17.87 -1.14 -6.39
N VAL A 73 18.04 -0.14 -5.52
CA VAL A 73 16.97 0.75 -5.09
C VAL A 73 17.44 2.16 -5.37
N GLU A 74 16.81 2.80 -6.35
CA GLU A 74 17.19 4.12 -6.83
C GLU A 74 15.96 5.02 -6.81
N GLU A 75 16.11 6.26 -6.40
CA GLU A 75 15.03 7.22 -6.31
C GLU A 75 15.44 8.52 -7.01
N LYS A 76 14.53 9.14 -7.75
CA LYS A 76 14.73 10.46 -8.34
C LYS A 76 13.45 11.28 -8.32
N THR A 77 13.59 12.58 -8.11
CA THR A 77 12.52 13.55 -8.34
C THR A 77 12.37 13.76 -9.86
N VAL A 78 11.13 13.72 -10.35
CA VAL A 78 10.82 13.79 -11.78
C VAL A 78 10.76 15.24 -12.27
N ASP A 79 10.20 16.15 -11.46
CA ASP A 79 10.01 17.56 -11.79
C ASP A 79 9.83 18.44 -10.53
N GLU A 80 9.65 19.76 -10.72
CA GLU A 80 9.39 20.70 -9.61
C GLU A 80 8.05 20.47 -8.89
N THR A 81 7.10 19.77 -9.52
CA THR A 81 5.81 19.44 -8.89
C THR A 81 5.95 18.34 -7.85
N GLY A 82 7.13 17.72 -7.74
CA GLY A 82 7.51 16.85 -6.64
C GLY A 82 7.12 15.39 -6.81
N PHE A 83 6.84 14.94 -8.03
CA PHE A 83 6.72 13.52 -8.28
C PHE A 83 8.05 12.83 -8.05
N ILE A 84 8.00 11.67 -7.41
CA ILE A 84 9.15 10.83 -7.12
C ILE A 84 8.95 9.53 -7.86
N CYS A 85 9.98 9.07 -8.57
CA CYS A 85 10.02 7.73 -9.11
C CYS A 85 11.12 6.94 -8.40
N GLN A 86 10.77 5.75 -7.93
CA GLN A 86 11.67 4.81 -7.29
C GLN A 86 11.73 3.53 -8.12
N PHE A 87 12.92 3.16 -8.57
CA PHE A 87 13.22 1.80 -8.97
C PHE A 87 13.48 0.97 -7.73
N ASN A 88 12.82 -0.18 -7.60
CA ASN A 88 13.05 -1.10 -6.50
C ASN A 88 13.03 -2.54 -7.03
N GLY A 89 14.19 -3.02 -7.49
CA GLY A 89 14.30 -4.32 -8.13
C GLY A 89 14.09 -5.49 -7.16
N TYR A 90 14.29 -5.29 -5.84
CA TYR A 90 13.97 -6.30 -4.83
C TYR A 90 12.49 -6.67 -4.80
N ARG A 91 11.59 -5.78 -5.26
CA ARG A 91 10.16 -6.07 -5.29
C ARG A 91 9.76 -7.10 -6.34
N ALA A 92 10.63 -7.43 -7.29
CA ALA A 92 10.41 -8.57 -8.18
C ALA A 92 10.42 -9.91 -7.41
N LEU A 93 11.11 -9.97 -6.27
CA LEU A 93 11.26 -11.18 -5.45
C LEU A 93 9.99 -11.59 -4.73
N ARG A 94 9.10 -10.63 -4.40
CA ARG A 94 7.92 -10.93 -3.57
C ARG A 94 7.03 -11.97 -4.26
N PRO A 95 6.31 -12.82 -3.51
CA PRO A 95 5.27 -13.66 -4.08
C PRO A 95 4.26 -12.83 -4.90
N GLY A 96 4.14 -13.13 -6.19
CA GLY A 96 3.31 -12.37 -7.13
C GLY A 96 3.88 -11.00 -7.56
N GLY A 97 5.18 -10.78 -7.37
CA GLY A 97 5.93 -9.59 -7.79
C GLY A 97 6.23 -9.49 -9.27
N GLN A 98 5.83 -10.51 -10.03
CA GLN A 98 6.17 -10.68 -11.43
C GLN A 98 5.55 -9.63 -12.33
N ARG A 99 6.14 -9.48 -13.52
CA ARG A 99 5.60 -8.61 -14.55
C ARG A 99 4.21 -9.09 -14.93
N LYS A 100 3.23 -8.24 -14.67
CA LYS A 100 1.84 -8.47 -15.04
C LYS A 100 1.55 -7.92 -16.43
N ALA A 101 0.57 -8.54 -17.09
CA ALA A 101 0.07 -8.08 -18.38
C ALA A 101 -0.52 -6.67 -18.27
N LEU A 102 -0.49 -5.91 -19.37
CA LEU A 102 -1.15 -4.62 -19.47
C LEU A 102 -2.68 -4.76 -19.37
N GLY A 103 -3.33 -3.72 -18.88
CA GLY A 103 -4.78 -3.64 -18.73
C GLY A 103 -5.29 -4.27 -17.42
N ARG A 104 -6.52 -4.75 -17.48
CA ARG A 104 -7.24 -5.37 -16.36
C ARG A 104 -6.55 -6.62 -15.84
N GLN A 105 -6.48 -6.75 -14.52
CA GLN A 105 -5.93 -7.92 -13.85
C GLN A 105 -7.04 -8.93 -13.47
N PRO A 106 -6.70 -10.22 -13.33
CA PRO A 106 -7.65 -11.21 -12.82
C PRO A 106 -8.25 -10.80 -11.48
N ALA A 107 -9.55 -11.05 -11.31
CA ALA A 107 -10.24 -10.77 -10.06
C ALA A 107 -9.61 -11.56 -8.89
N ILE A 108 -9.47 -10.90 -7.74
CA ILE A 108 -8.94 -11.53 -6.53
C ILE A 108 -10.10 -12.22 -5.81
N PRO A 109 -10.02 -13.55 -5.56
CA PRO A 109 -11.11 -14.28 -4.92
C PRO A 109 -11.47 -13.70 -3.55
N ALA A 110 -12.77 -13.62 -3.24
CA ALA A 110 -13.28 -13.11 -1.97
C ALA A 110 -13.38 -14.19 -0.88
N ASN A 111 -13.06 -15.44 -1.20
CA ASN A 111 -13.19 -16.55 -0.28
C ASN A 111 -11.95 -16.66 0.62
N ALA A 112 -12.19 -16.94 1.89
CA ALA A 112 -11.17 -16.85 2.94
C ALA A 112 -10.07 -17.91 2.79
N GLU A 113 -10.38 -19.07 2.20
CA GLU A 113 -9.43 -20.17 1.95
C GLU A 113 -8.37 -19.80 0.92
N ARG A 114 -8.61 -18.77 0.10
CA ARG A 114 -7.68 -18.22 -0.89
C ARG A 114 -7.13 -16.86 -0.50
N CYS A 115 -7.33 -16.44 0.75
CA CYS A 115 -6.83 -15.17 1.24
C CYS A 115 -5.29 -15.20 1.27
N ARG A 116 -4.64 -14.25 0.61
CA ARG A 116 -3.16 -14.15 0.59
C ARG A 116 -2.53 -13.72 1.91
N PHE A 117 -3.34 -13.36 2.90
CA PHE A 117 -2.90 -13.23 4.29
C PHE A 117 -2.95 -14.55 5.06
N SER A 118 -3.39 -15.63 4.42
CA SER A 118 -3.60 -16.95 5.01
C SER A 118 -4.39 -16.87 6.32
N CYS A 119 -5.41 -16.02 6.37
CA CYS A 119 -6.14 -15.66 7.59
C CYS A 119 -6.98 -16.80 8.21
N GLN A 120 -6.91 -18.00 7.65
CA GLN A 120 -7.51 -19.23 8.18
C GLN A 120 -6.51 -20.39 8.27
N ASP A 121 -5.26 -20.20 7.85
CA ASP A 121 -4.24 -21.24 7.82
C ASP A 121 -2.99 -20.75 8.59
N PRO A 122 -2.80 -21.17 9.84
CA PRO A 122 -1.63 -20.81 10.63
C PRO A 122 -0.37 -21.59 10.22
N THR A 123 -0.47 -22.59 9.33
CA THR A 123 0.69 -23.37 8.88
C THR A 123 1.52 -22.63 7.83
N GLN A 124 0.94 -21.60 7.18
CA GLN A 124 1.66 -20.75 6.23
C GLN A 124 2.57 -19.78 6.98
N SER A 125 3.85 -19.72 6.59
CA SER A 125 4.86 -18.83 7.21
C SER A 125 4.47 -17.35 7.20
N LEU A 126 3.79 -16.91 6.15
CA LEU A 126 3.33 -15.52 5.98
C LEU A 126 1.95 -15.23 6.59
N SER A 127 1.34 -16.21 7.27
CA SER A 127 0.00 -16.07 7.85
C SER A 127 -0.06 -14.97 8.90
N LEU A 128 -1.10 -14.13 8.84
CA LEU A 128 -1.35 -13.14 9.89
C LEU A 128 -1.70 -13.79 11.24
N LEU A 129 -2.12 -15.06 11.26
CA LEU A 129 -2.45 -15.78 12.50
C LEU A 129 -1.24 -16.09 13.38
N VAL A 130 -0.05 -16.21 12.79
CA VAL A 130 1.20 -16.54 13.51
C VAL A 130 2.10 -15.32 13.71
N ARG A 131 1.67 -14.15 13.23
CA ARG A 131 2.43 -12.91 13.31
C ARG A 131 1.86 -12.06 14.44
N THR A 132 2.72 -11.60 15.34
CA THR A 132 2.31 -10.67 16.38
C THR A 132 2.08 -9.28 15.77
N PRO A 133 0.94 -8.62 16.00
CA PRO A 133 0.77 -7.22 15.65
C PRO A 133 1.87 -6.37 16.29
N LEU A 134 2.38 -5.38 15.56
CA LEU A 134 3.33 -4.39 16.08
C LEU A 134 2.66 -3.49 17.12
N ILE A 135 1.42 -3.08 16.84
CA ILE A 135 0.59 -2.21 17.68
C ILE A 135 -0.87 -2.62 17.48
N GLN A 136 -1.68 -2.42 18.53
CA GLN A 136 -3.13 -2.52 18.46
C GLN A 136 -3.75 -1.24 19.03
N VAL A 137 -4.79 -0.74 18.36
CA VAL A 137 -5.52 0.45 18.78
C VAL A 137 -7.01 0.10 18.80
N GLN A 138 -7.64 0.22 19.97
CA GLN A 138 -9.08 0.06 20.08
C GLN A 138 -9.76 1.39 19.73
N LEU A 139 -10.62 1.38 18.72
CA LEU A 139 -11.42 2.52 18.30
C LEU A 139 -12.90 2.26 18.59
N GLN A 140 -13.80 3.04 17.98
CA GLN A 140 -15.23 2.99 18.31
C GLN A 140 -15.88 1.67 17.89
N HIS A 141 -15.48 1.11 16.75
CA HIS A 141 -16.14 -0.07 16.17
C HIS A 141 -15.24 -1.30 16.09
N PHE A 142 -13.92 -1.10 16.01
CA PHE A 142 -12.95 -2.18 15.83
C PHE A 142 -11.70 -2.00 16.71
N THR A 143 -11.04 -3.11 17.00
CA THR A 143 -9.62 -3.12 17.36
C THR A 143 -8.80 -3.21 16.08
N TRP A 144 -8.02 -2.17 15.80
CA TRP A 144 -7.15 -2.08 14.63
C TRP A 144 -5.77 -2.59 14.98
N SER A 145 -5.33 -3.64 14.29
CA SER A 145 -4.02 -4.25 14.49
C SER A 145 -3.09 -3.90 13.34
N ALA A 146 -1.94 -3.30 13.66
CA ALA A 146 -0.89 -2.98 12.69
C ALA A 146 0.10 -4.15 12.58
N PHE A 147 0.25 -4.71 11.40
CA PHE A 147 1.29 -5.69 11.07
C PHE A 147 2.30 -5.04 10.13
N TYR A 148 3.56 -5.48 10.12
CA TYR A 148 4.46 -5.12 9.02
C TYR A 148 3.94 -5.72 7.70
N ASN A 149 4.25 -5.13 6.55
CA ASN A 149 4.07 -5.81 5.28
C ASN A 149 5.21 -6.83 5.09
N ALA A 150 4.91 -8.06 4.69
CA ALA A 150 5.94 -9.08 4.43
C ALA A 150 6.86 -8.69 3.26
N ALA A 151 6.40 -7.83 2.35
CA ALA A 151 7.19 -7.28 1.26
C ALA A 151 7.08 -5.73 1.26
N PRO A 152 7.79 -5.06 2.18
CA PRO A 152 7.63 -3.63 2.39
C PRO A 152 8.11 -2.79 1.21
N ILE A 153 7.39 -1.71 0.92
CA ILE A 153 7.70 -0.79 -0.19
C ILE A 153 8.79 0.20 0.17
N ASP A 154 8.91 0.52 1.46
CA ASP A 154 9.87 1.46 2.00
C ASP A 154 10.57 0.79 3.20
N PRO A 155 11.91 0.87 3.30
CA PRO A 155 12.65 0.27 4.41
C PRO A 155 12.35 0.93 5.76
N ASN A 156 11.77 2.13 5.77
CA ASN A 156 11.46 2.87 6.99
C ASN A 156 10.07 2.56 7.56
N GLY A 157 9.28 1.73 6.89
CA GLY A 157 7.99 1.27 7.42
C GLY A 157 6.92 1.16 6.37
N HIS A 158 6.35 -0.04 6.26
CA HIS A 158 5.14 -0.29 5.49
C HIS A 158 4.25 -1.24 6.29
N PHE A 159 3.06 -0.76 6.66
CA PHE A 159 2.18 -1.41 7.61
C PHE A 159 0.87 -1.85 6.97
N LEU A 160 0.29 -2.92 7.50
CA LEU A 160 -1.04 -3.43 7.21
C LEU A 160 -1.90 -3.23 8.46
N TRP A 161 -2.95 -2.43 8.34
CA TRP A 161 -3.92 -2.15 9.38
C TRP A 161 -5.16 -3.01 9.17
N ILE A 162 -5.34 -4.00 10.03
CA ILE A 162 -6.44 -4.97 9.95
C ILE A 162 -7.43 -4.73 11.09
N PRO A 163 -8.71 -4.48 10.79
CA PRO A 163 -9.75 -4.29 11.80
C PRO A 163 -10.32 -5.64 12.26
N THR A 164 -10.47 -5.80 13.57
CA THR A 164 -11.21 -6.90 14.21
C THR A 164 -12.37 -6.31 15.01
N PRO A 165 -13.63 -6.77 14.84
CA PRO A 165 -14.78 -6.26 15.57
C PRO A 165 -14.57 -6.27 17.08
N LEU A 166 -15.06 -5.23 17.77
CA LEU A 166 -15.09 -5.25 19.23
C LEU A 166 -15.95 -6.41 19.73
N GLY A 167 -15.45 -7.14 20.73
CA GLY A 167 -16.11 -8.31 21.31
C GLY A 167 -15.72 -9.64 20.67
N ASP A 168 -14.98 -9.64 19.56
CA ASP A 168 -14.32 -10.87 19.10
C ASP A 168 -13.25 -11.32 20.11
N PRO A 169 -13.07 -12.64 20.31
CA PRO A 169 -11.99 -13.13 21.16
C PRO A 169 -10.63 -12.65 20.67
N GLN A 170 -9.72 -12.35 21.60
CA GLN A 170 -8.35 -11.98 21.25
C GLN A 170 -7.69 -13.06 20.39
N GLY A 171 -6.97 -12.65 19.35
CA GLY A 171 -6.30 -13.55 18.42
C GLY A 171 -7.19 -14.11 17.30
N VAL A 172 -8.50 -13.82 17.29
CA VAL A 172 -9.36 -14.18 16.17
C VAL A 172 -9.21 -13.17 15.03
N LEU A 173 -8.84 -13.67 13.86
CA LEU A 173 -8.76 -12.89 12.63
C LEU A 173 -9.88 -13.30 11.67
N ARG A 174 -10.98 -12.55 11.66
CA ARG A 174 -12.06 -12.79 10.71
C ARG A 174 -11.67 -12.30 9.31
N HIS A 175 -12.09 -13.05 8.29
CA HIS A 175 -11.97 -12.62 6.91
C HIS A 175 -13.15 -11.72 6.54
N PHE A 176 -12.89 -10.45 6.23
CA PHE A 176 -13.86 -9.58 5.58
C PHE A 176 -13.36 -9.22 4.18
N PRO A 177 -14.19 -9.28 3.13
CA PRO A 177 -13.80 -8.81 1.80
C PRO A 177 -13.36 -7.33 1.79
N GLN A 178 -12.62 -6.90 0.77
CA GLN A 178 -12.22 -5.48 0.57
C GLN A 178 -13.43 -4.60 0.23
N TYR A 179 -14.28 -4.35 1.21
CA TYR A 179 -15.49 -3.54 1.10
C TYR A 179 -15.57 -2.56 2.27
N LEU A 180 -15.56 -1.26 1.98
CA LEU A 180 -15.55 -0.23 3.00
C LEU A 180 -16.97 0.05 3.48
N THR A 181 -17.19 -0.05 4.78
CA THR A 181 -18.46 0.26 5.46
C THR A 181 -18.36 1.61 6.18
N PRO A 182 -19.48 2.24 6.57
CA PRO A 182 -19.45 3.47 7.36
C PRO A 182 -18.55 3.38 8.59
N ARG A 183 -18.71 2.31 9.37
CA ARG A 183 -17.96 2.05 10.61
C ARG A 183 -16.46 1.91 10.36
N LEU A 184 -16.07 1.25 9.27
CA LEU A 184 -14.67 1.10 8.88
C LEU A 184 -14.05 2.45 8.48
N LEU A 185 -14.78 3.26 7.72
CA LEU A 185 -14.31 4.58 7.32
C LEU A 185 -14.19 5.52 8.51
N GLU A 186 -15.20 5.57 9.39
CA GLU A 186 -15.19 6.38 10.61
C GLU A 186 -13.96 6.09 11.47
N ASP A 187 -13.73 4.82 11.81
CA ASP A 187 -12.54 4.42 12.56
C ASP A 187 -11.23 4.74 11.81
N ALA A 188 -11.17 4.54 10.48
CA ALA A 188 -9.97 4.86 9.71
C ALA A 188 -9.65 6.36 9.69
N LEU A 189 -10.66 7.24 9.70
CA LEU A 189 -10.46 8.69 9.84
C LEU A 189 -9.91 9.04 11.22
N VAL A 190 -10.46 8.45 12.29
CA VAL A 190 -9.95 8.64 13.66
C VAL A 190 -8.50 8.16 13.76
N LEU A 191 -8.19 6.99 13.20
CA LEU A 191 -6.82 6.47 13.16
C LEU A 191 -5.89 7.46 12.45
N PHE A 192 -6.28 7.98 11.28
CA PHE A 192 -5.51 8.97 10.54
C PHE A 192 -5.29 10.29 11.28
N GLN A 193 -6.21 10.71 12.13
CA GLN A 193 -6.04 11.90 12.96
C GLN A 193 -4.86 11.76 13.95
N THR A 194 -4.50 10.54 14.33
CA THR A 194 -3.37 10.26 15.24
C THR A 194 -2.01 10.14 14.53
N PHE A 195 -1.99 10.12 13.19
CA PHE A 195 -0.79 10.02 12.40
C PHE A 195 -0.18 11.38 12.06
N HIS A 196 1.15 11.40 11.99
CA HIS A 196 1.95 12.53 11.52
C HIS A 196 2.93 12.04 10.44
N GLN A 197 2.99 12.71 9.28
CA GLN A 197 3.86 12.33 8.15
C GLN A 197 3.76 10.83 7.76
N THR A 198 2.60 10.24 8.01
CA THR A 198 2.29 8.86 7.68
C THR A 198 1.01 8.90 6.87
N MET A 199 1.07 8.37 5.66
CA MET A 199 -0.14 8.20 4.86
C MET A 199 -0.85 6.94 5.32
N LEU A 200 -2.16 6.99 5.41
CA LEU A 200 -3.03 5.83 5.53
C LEU A 200 -3.79 5.70 4.21
N PHE A 201 -3.91 4.52 3.65
CA PHE A 201 -4.56 4.35 2.36
C PHE A 201 -5.24 3.01 2.20
N PHE A 202 -6.27 3.00 1.37
CA PHE A 202 -7.03 1.82 0.98
C PHE A 202 -7.05 1.72 -0.54
N ASN A 203 -6.83 0.51 -1.04
CA ASN A 203 -6.93 0.19 -2.46
C ASN A 203 -8.10 -0.78 -2.62
N SER A 204 -9.16 -0.41 -3.33
CA SER A 204 -10.21 -1.36 -3.67
C SER A 204 -9.69 -2.43 -4.64
N LEU A 205 -10.50 -3.47 -4.87
CA LEU A 205 -10.28 -4.38 -5.99
C LEU A 205 -10.19 -3.59 -7.30
N HIS A 206 -9.28 -4.01 -8.18
CA HIS A 206 -8.94 -3.33 -9.44
C HIS A 206 -8.39 -1.89 -9.31
N ALA A 207 -7.98 -1.47 -8.10
CA ALA A 207 -7.30 -0.19 -7.85
C ALA A 207 -5.87 -0.41 -7.30
N GLY A 208 -5.24 -1.53 -7.66
CA GLY A 208 -3.92 -1.92 -7.15
C GLY A 208 -3.94 -2.75 -5.86
N ALA A 209 -5.12 -3.21 -5.41
CA ALA A 209 -5.20 -4.20 -4.34
C ALA A 209 -4.50 -5.52 -4.75
N SER A 210 -3.84 -6.17 -3.79
CA SER A 210 -3.24 -7.48 -3.97
C SER A 210 -3.90 -8.58 -3.13
N VAL A 211 -4.78 -8.21 -2.20
CA VAL A 211 -5.48 -9.13 -1.29
C VAL A 211 -6.94 -8.68 -1.19
N ASN A 212 -7.88 -9.63 -1.25
CA ASN A 212 -9.30 -9.37 -1.01
C ASN A 212 -9.65 -9.69 0.44
N HIS A 213 -9.03 -8.97 1.37
CA HIS A 213 -9.32 -8.95 2.79
C HIS A 213 -9.25 -7.49 3.23
N ILE A 214 -10.25 -6.95 3.93
CA ILE A 214 -10.27 -5.56 4.38
C ILE A 214 -8.95 -5.18 5.09
N HIS A 215 -8.24 -4.22 4.54
CA HIS A 215 -7.07 -3.66 5.19
C HIS A 215 -6.80 -2.25 4.67
N PHE A 216 -6.30 -1.42 5.57
CA PHE A 216 -5.60 -0.21 5.18
C PHE A 216 -4.09 -0.49 5.17
N GLN A 217 -3.37 0.27 4.37
CA GLN A 217 -1.92 0.30 4.38
C GLN A 217 -1.48 1.63 4.96
N ALA A 218 -0.39 1.62 5.71
CA ALA A 218 0.24 2.85 6.16
C ALA A 218 1.72 2.89 5.79
N LEU A 219 2.21 4.07 5.43
CA LEU A 219 3.60 4.27 5.05
C LEU A 219 4.09 5.60 5.60
N TYR A 220 5.20 5.56 6.32
CA TYR A 220 5.91 6.76 6.74
C TYR A 220 6.61 7.34 5.51
N HIS A 221 6.26 8.57 5.12
CA HIS A 221 6.80 9.18 3.90
C HIS A 221 7.77 10.33 4.19
N GLY A 222 7.75 10.90 5.41
CA GLY A 222 8.73 11.88 5.91
C GLY A 222 8.85 13.19 5.14
N SER A 223 8.12 13.36 4.03
CA SER A 223 8.27 14.43 3.06
C SER A 223 6.95 14.71 2.36
N VAL A 224 6.68 15.95 1.95
CA VAL A 224 5.43 16.31 1.27
C VAL A 224 5.37 15.64 -0.11
N LEU A 225 4.37 14.79 -0.33
CA LEU A 225 4.13 14.12 -1.61
C LEU A 225 3.49 15.07 -2.63
N ALA A 226 3.58 14.73 -3.92
CA ALA A 226 3.10 15.59 -5.00
C ALA A 226 1.64 16.01 -4.80
N ALA A 227 0.73 15.08 -4.46
CA ALA A 227 -0.69 15.37 -4.28
C ALA A 227 -0.98 16.40 -3.16
N GLU A 228 -0.12 16.51 -2.15
CA GLU A 228 -0.28 17.49 -1.06
C GLU A 228 0.03 18.93 -1.50
N LYS A 229 0.73 19.11 -2.63
CA LYS A 229 1.16 20.43 -3.12
C LYS A 229 0.12 21.15 -3.97
N TYR A 230 -0.87 20.43 -4.50
CA TYR A 230 -1.87 21.00 -5.40
C TYR A 230 -2.96 21.73 -4.61
N ALA A 231 -3.43 22.87 -5.12
CA ALA A 231 -4.48 23.63 -4.46
C ALA A 231 -5.84 22.91 -4.55
N PHE A 232 -6.73 23.16 -3.58
CA PHE A 232 -8.13 22.75 -3.72
C PHE A 232 -8.86 23.70 -4.66
N LYS A 233 -9.68 23.12 -5.55
CA LYS A 233 -10.72 23.82 -6.31
C LYS A 233 -12.07 23.36 -5.82
N ASP A 234 -12.81 24.25 -5.17
CA ASP A 234 -14.08 23.91 -4.51
C ASP A 234 -15.26 23.86 -5.49
N PHE A 235 -16.11 22.85 -5.32
CA PHE A 235 -17.37 22.64 -6.05
C PHE A 235 -18.55 22.46 -5.07
N GLY A 236 -18.39 22.91 -3.82
CA GLY A 236 -19.39 22.88 -2.75
C GLY A 236 -19.42 21.53 -2.02
N ARG A 237 -19.96 20.49 -2.67
CA ARG A 237 -20.08 19.16 -2.03
C ARG A 237 -18.76 18.40 -1.95
N TYR A 238 -17.78 18.77 -2.76
CA TYR A 238 -16.45 18.19 -2.83
C TYR A 238 -15.49 19.23 -3.41
N SER A 239 -14.19 19.00 -3.29
CA SER A 239 -13.16 19.75 -4.01
C SER A 239 -12.43 18.83 -4.98
N LEU A 240 -11.73 19.41 -5.95
CA LEU A 240 -10.73 18.71 -6.77
C LEU A 240 -9.33 19.25 -6.42
N LEU A 241 -8.28 18.54 -6.83
CA LEU A 241 -6.92 19.07 -6.84
C LEU A 241 -6.67 19.80 -8.18
N ASP A 242 -6.51 21.12 -8.14
CA ASP A 242 -6.43 21.96 -9.33
C ASP A 242 -5.13 21.72 -10.11
N GLY A 243 -5.24 21.28 -11.36
CA GLY A 243 -4.08 20.94 -12.20
C GLY A 243 -3.41 19.60 -11.87
N TYR A 244 -3.97 18.80 -10.95
CA TYR A 244 -3.46 17.45 -10.69
C TYR A 244 -3.71 16.53 -11.89
N PRO A 245 -2.76 15.66 -12.29
CA PRO A 245 -2.91 14.84 -13.50
C PRO A 245 -4.08 13.85 -13.47
N ALA A 246 -4.50 13.43 -12.28
CA ALA A 246 -5.68 12.61 -12.08
C ALA A 246 -6.85 13.50 -11.67
N LYS A 247 -8.04 13.18 -12.18
CA LYS A 247 -9.27 13.69 -11.57
C LYS A 247 -9.46 13.00 -10.23
N VAL A 248 -9.49 13.77 -9.15
CA VAL A 248 -9.60 13.23 -7.80
C VAL A 248 -10.60 14.04 -7.01
N LEU A 249 -11.45 13.36 -6.25
CA LEU A 249 -12.26 14.01 -5.22
C LEU A 249 -11.36 14.25 -4.02
N ALA A 250 -11.37 15.48 -3.51
CA ALA A 250 -10.55 15.90 -2.40
C ALA A 250 -11.39 16.54 -1.31
N PHE A 251 -11.02 16.25 -0.08
CA PHE A 251 -11.65 16.68 1.16
C PHE A 251 -10.53 17.10 2.12
N SER A 252 -10.82 18.02 3.04
CA SER A 252 -9.89 18.29 4.15
C SER A 252 -10.02 17.20 5.20
N LYS A 253 -8.98 17.04 6.01
CA LYS A 253 -8.90 16.06 7.11
C LYS A 253 -10.02 16.22 8.16
N GLU A 254 -10.65 17.37 8.20
CA GLU A 254 -11.69 17.80 9.13
C GLU A 254 -13.10 17.48 8.60
N ASN A 255 -13.23 17.05 7.34
CA ASN A 255 -14.51 16.60 6.82
C ASN A 255 -14.97 15.31 7.50
N SER A 256 -16.29 15.22 7.72
CA SER A 256 -16.90 14.06 8.39
C SER A 256 -16.89 12.83 7.48
N TRP A 257 -16.96 11.64 8.10
CA TRP A 257 -16.94 10.39 7.35
C TRP A 257 -18.16 10.25 6.43
N GLU A 258 -19.33 10.81 6.78
CA GLU A 258 -20.56 10.75 5.98
C GLU A 258 -20.35 11.38 4.61
N LYS A 259 -19.72 12.57 4.58
CA LYS A 259 -19.45 13.32 3.35
C LYS A 259 -18.58 12.52 2.38
N ILE A 260 -17.61 11.76 2.91
CA ILE A 260 -16.71 10.92 2.12
C ILE A 260 -17.40 9.60 1.74
N PHE A 261 -18.17 9.04 2.68
CA PHE A 261 -18.81 7.74 2.50
C PHE A 261 -19.87 7.76 1.39
N ASP A 262 -20.58 8.87 1.20
CA ASP A 262 -21.52 9.00 0.09
C ASP A 262 -20.85 8.66 -1.26
N TRP A 263 -19.64 9.17 -1.51
CA TRP A 263 -18.88 8.87 -2.72
C TRP A 263 -18.35 7.45 -2.75
N VAL A 264 -17.81 6.95 -1.63
CA VAL A 264 -17.37 5.55 -1.50
C VAL A 264 -18.52 4.59 -1.80
N HIS A 265 -19.71 4.86 -1.26
CA HIS A 265 -20.90 4.06 -1.47
C HIS A 265 -21.32 4.08 -2.94
N GLN A 266 -21.31 5.24 -3.60
CA GLN A 266 -21.60 5.31 -5.04
C GLN A 266 -20.59 4.49 -5.85
N PHE A 267 -19.29 4.58 -5.55
CA PHE A 267 -18.29 3.79 -6.28
C PHE A 267 -18.46 2.29 -6.06
N GLN A 268 -18.66 1.85 -4.82
CA GLN A 268 -18.90 0.44 -4.50
C GLN A 268 -20.19 -0.08 -5.14
N LYS A 269 -21.28 0.69 -5.10
CA LYS A 269 -22.57 0.31 -5.70
C LYS A 269 -22.48 0.15 -7.22
N ASN A 270 -21.70 1.00 -7.88
CA ASN A 270 -21.50 0.98 -9.33
C ASN A 270 -20.31 0.12 -9.77
N SER A 271 -19.71 -0.66 -8.86
CA SER A 271 -18.51 -1.48 -9.13
C SER A 271 -17.35 -0.68 -9.73
N ILE A 272 -17.22 0.60 -9.36
CA ILE A 272 -16.13 1.49 -9.74
C ILE A 272 -14.96 1.25 -8.78
N PRO A 273 -13.81 0.78 -9.26
CA PRO A 273 -12.61 0.68 -8.44
C PRO A 273 -12.17 2.06 -7.93
N PHE A 274 -11.54 2.15 -6.76
CA PHE A 274 -11.04 3.41 -6.21
C PHE A 274 -9.86 3.23 -5.26
N ASN A 275 -9.06 4.28 -5.13
CA ASN A 275 -8.13 4.47 -4.02
C ASN A 275 -8.70 5.52 -3.06
N LEU A 276 -8.59 5.26 -1.76
CA LEU A 276 -8.81 6.24 -0.71
C LEU A 276 -7.45 6.51 -0.05
N MET A 277 -7.05 7.77 0.01
CA MET A 277 -5.77 8.19 0.56
C MET A 277 -6.03 9.25 1.64
N LEU A 278 -5.43 9.06 2.80
CA LEU A 278 -5.48 9.96 3.93
C LEU A 278 -4.03 10.40 4.16
N LEU A 279 -3.74 11.63 3.77
CA LEU A 279 -2.37 12.12 3.57
C LEU A 279 -2.29 13.60 3.92
N GLY A 280 -1.38 13.96 4.82
CA GLY A 280 -1.22 15.33 5.28
C GLY A 280 -2.49 15.88 5.95
N ASP A 281 -3.02 16.96 5.39
CA ASP A 281 -4.28 17.61 5.74
C ASP A 281 -5.45 17.23 4.82
N ARG A 282 -5.29 16.16 4.03
CA ARG A 282 -6.19 15.81 2.93
C ARG A 282 -6.71 14.39 3.02
N ILE A 283 -7.93 14.22 2.52
CA ILE A 283 -8.52 12.94 2.19
C ILE A 283 -8.84 12.97 0.70
N ILE A 284 -8.25 12.06 -0.05
CA ILE A 284 -8.32 12.02 -1.51
C ILE A 284 -8.93 10.69 -1.94
N LEU A 285 -9.98 10.76 -2.73
CA LEU A 285 -10.68 9.62 -3.30
C LEU A 285 -10.52 9.65 -4.83
N ILE A 286 -9.88 8.61 -5.36
CA ILE A 286 -9.56 8.48 -6.78
C ILE A 286 -10.31 7.27 -7.32
N PRO A 287 -11.45 7.42 -7.98
CA PRO A 287 -12.00 6.32 -8.76
C PRO A 287 -11.10 6.01 -9.96
N ARG A 288 -11.00 4.73 -10.25
CA ARG A 288 -9.99 4.12 -11.10
C ARG A 288 -10.67 3.44 -12.28
N ASN A 289 -9.99 3.45 -13.40
CA ASN A 289 -10.38 2.69 -14.57
C ASN A 289 -9.88 1.24 -14.41
N GLY A 290 -10.80 0.32 -14.06
CA GLY A 290 -10.47 -1.10 -13.85
C GLY A 290 -9.97 -1.83 -15.11
N ASP A 291 -10.18 -1.26 -16.31
CA ASP A 291 -9.66 -1.84 -17.55
C ASP A 291 -8.21 -1.43 -17.81
N HIS A 292 -7.71 -0.41 -17.09
CA HIS A 292 -6.37 0.13 -17.17
C HIS A 292 -5.64 0.06 -15.82
N GLU A 293 -5.73 -1.08 -15.12
CA GLU A 293 -4.99 -1.29 -13.87
C GLU A 293 -3.48 -1.19 -14.04
N ILE A 294 -2.98 -1.64 -15.19
CA ILE A 294 -1.57 -1.58 -15.59
C ILE A 294 -1.50 -0.95 -16.97
N VAL A 295 -0.66 0.06 -17.13
CA VAL A 295 -0.54 0.84 -18.37
C VAL A 295 0.88 0.75 -18.92
N SER A 296 1.02 0.96 -20.23
CA SER A 296 2.31 0.93 -20.94
C SER A 296 3.37 1.88 -20.37
N GLU A 297 2.93 2.96 -19.74
CA GLU A 297 3.76 3.97 -19.11
C GLU A 297 4.48 3.42 -17.87
N PHE A 298 3.84 2.52 -17.13
CA PHE A 298 4.43 1.86 -15.96
C PHE A 298 4.13 0.37 -16.03
N PRO A 299 4.85 -0.38 -16.89
CA PRO A 299 4.62 -1.80 -17.08
C PRO A 299 5.04 -2.59 -15.84
N GLY A 300 4.53 -3.83 -15.76
CA GLY A 300 4.91 -4.81 -14.75
C GLY A 300 4.11 -4.70 -13.45
N ASN A 301 3.83 -3.50 -12.95
CA ASN A 301 3.01 -3.29 -11.74
C ASN A 301 2.05 -2.12 -11.89
N GLY A 302 0.85 -2.24 -11.32
CA GLY A 302 -0.13 -1.15 -11.28
C GLY A 302 0.27 -0.05 -10.30
N LEU A 303 -0.08 1.20 -10.63
CA LEU A 303 0.03 2.33 -9.72
C LEU A 303 -1.15 2.30 -8.73
N ALA A 304 -0.87 1.91 -7.49
CA ALA A 304 -1.83 1.97 -6.38
C ALA A 304 -1.83 3.37 -5.73
N ALA A 305 -2.51 3.53 -4.59
CA ALA A 305 -2.59 4.80 -3.85
C ALA A 305 -1.25 5.56 -3.72
N LEU A 306 -0.16 4.91 -3.30
CA LEU A 306 1.15 5.57 -3.17
C LEU A 306 1.67 6.16 -4.51
N GLY A 307 1.49 5.42 -5.61
CA GLY A 307 1.82 5.93 -6.95
C GLY A 307 0.95 7.13 -7.30
N MET A 308 -0.35 7.01 -7.04
CA MET A 308 -1.35 8.06 -7.29
C MET A 308 -1.27 9.25 -6.33
N SER A 309 -0.45 9.21 -5.28
CA SER A 309 -0.15 10.36 -4.41
C SER A 309 1.13 11.08 -4.81
N GLY A 310 1.94 10.49 -5.70
CA GLY A 310 3.16 11.10 -6.24
C GLY A 310 4.45 10.33 -6.01
N LYS A 311 4.45 9.21 -5.27
CA LYS A 311 5.62 8.32 -5.14
C LYS A 311 5.40 7.05 -5.95
N ILE A 312 5.87 7.06 -7.19
CA ILE A 312 5.74 5.94 -8.12
C ILE A 312 6.86 4.93 -7.86
N VAL A 313 6.50 3.68 -7.58
CA VAL A 313 7.47 2.59 -7.38
C VAL A 313 7.35 1.60 -8.53
N THR A 314 8.45 1.40 -9.27
CA THR A 314 8.53 0.48 -10.41
C THR A 314 9.59 -0.59 -10.21
N ILE A 315 9.36 -1.76 -10.82
CA ILE A 315 10.36 -2.83 -10.95
C ILE A 315 10.96 -2.87 -12.35
N ASP A 316 10.48 -2.01 -13.25
CA ASP A 316 10.93 -1.93 -14.63
C ASP A 316 12.00 -0.83 -14.75
N PRO A 317 13.26 -1.18 -15.05
CA PRO A 317 14.35 -0.22 -15.14
C PRO A 317 14.18 0.74 -16.32
N GLU A 318 13.54 0.32 -17.42
CA GLU A 318 13.26 1.17 -18.57
C GLU A 318 12.18 2.20 -18.23
N ALA A 319 11.13 1.79 -17.51
CA ALA A 319 10.11 2.70 -17.01
C ALA A 319 10.69 3.74 -16.05
N TYR A 320 11.61 3.33 -15.17
CA TYR A 320 12.34 4.25 -14.30
C TYR A 320 13.23 5.22 -15.09
N ALA A 321 14.01 4.72 -16.05
CA ALA A 321 14.90 5.55 -16.86
C ALA A 321 14.13 6.60 -17.66
N LYS A 322 13.00 6.21 -18.26
CA LYS A 322 12.18 7.04 -19.15
C LYS A 322 11.03 7.77 -18.46
N VAL A 323 10.97 7.78 -17.13
CA VAL A 323 9.91 8.51 -16.41
C VAL A 323 10.05 10.01 -16.66
N THR A 324 8.94 10.63 -17.06
CA THR A 324 8.80 12.07 -17.25
C THR A 324 7.44 12.51 -16.74
N ARG A 325 7.26 13.82 -16.55
CA ARG A 325 5.97 14.39 -16.19
C ARG A 325 4.85 13.99 -17.15
N GLU A 326 5.06 14.17 -18.45
CA GLU A 326 4.10 13.80 -19.50
C GLU A 326 3.71 12.31 -19.43
N ARG A 327 4.67 11.43 -19.11
CA ARG A 327 4.41 9.99 -18.96
C ARG A 327 3.56 9.69 -17.73
N ILE A 328 3.77 10.41 -16.62
CA ILE A 328 2.92 10.32 -15.43
C ILE A 328 1.50 10.78 -15.76
N GLU A 329 1.35 11.89 -16.47
CA GLU A 329 0.05 12.44 -16.86
C GLU A 329 -0.73 11.47 -17.74
N LYS A 330 -0.10 10.94 -18.79
CA LYS A 330 -0.72 9.93 -19.66
C LYS A 330 -1.13 8.68 -18.90
N ALA A 331 -0.30 8.22 -17.96
CA ALA A 331 -0.65 7.10 -17.10
C ALA A 331 -1.90 7.42 -16.25
N PHE A 332 -1.92 8.55 -15.55
CA PHE A 332 -3.00 8.93 -14.65
C PHE A 332 -4.32 9.10 -15.41
N GLN A 333 -4.29 9.73 -16.59
CA GLN A 333 -5.46 9.88 -17.46
C GLN A 333 -6.05 8.53 -17.87
N LYS A 334 -5.22 7.54 -18.22
CA LYS A 334 -5.70 6.18 -18.54
C LYS A 334 -6.26 5.44 -17.32
N MET A 335 -5.59 5.59 -16.18
CA MET A 335 -5.85 4.81 -14.97
C MET A 335 -6.99 5.35 -14.11
N THR A 336 -7.51 6.54 -14.41
CA THR A 336 -8.63 7.17 -13.71
C THR A 336 -9.82 7.32 -14.64
N LEU A 337 -11.01 7.44 -14.07
CA LEU A 337 -12.21 7.69 -14.87
C LEU A 337 -12.33 9.18 -15.18
N ASP A 338 -12.92 9.50 -16.32
CA ASP A 338 -13.49 10.81 -16.56
C ASP A 338 -14.95 10.79 -16.08
N TRP A 339 -15.32 11.72 -15.20
CA TRP A 339 -16.70 11.97 -14.80
C TRP A 339 -17.04 13.45 -14.90
#